data_AF-A0A961GJC9-F1
#
_entry.id   AF-A0A961GJC9-F1
#
_cell.length_a   1.000
_cell.length_b   1.000
_cell.length_c   1.000
_cell.angle_alpha   90.00
_cell.angle_beta   90.00
_cell.angle_gamma   90.00
#
_symmetry.space_group_name_H-M   'P 1'
#
loop_
_entity.id
_entity.type
_entity.pdbx_description
1 polymer ?
#
loop_
_entity_poly.entity_id
_entity_poly.type
_entity_poly.pdbx_seq_one_letter_code
_entity_poly.pdbx_strand_id
1 'polypeptide(L)' 'MADPTVRLTDPGDAGRFGDFGGRYVPETLVPACQELEAAFRAAWVDPAFRRELDDLLRDYAGRPSPLTECH' A
#
# COMPACT_ATOMS: atom_id res chain seq x y z
N MET A 1 14.52 -18.91 -12.80
CA MET A 1 14.34 -17.89 -13.86
C MET A 1 12.90 -17.40 -13.73
N ALA A 2 12.67 -16.19 -13.19
CA ALA A 2 11.33 -15.69 -12.94
C ALA A 2 10.65 -15.27 -14.25
N ASP A 3 9.37 -15.58 -14.39
CA ASP A 3 8.53 -15.23 -15.53
C ASP A 3 8.34 -13.70 -15.59
N PRO A 4 8.70 -13.03 -16.72
CA PRO A 4 8.60 -11.58 -16.87
C PRO A 4 7.16 -11.05 -16.91
N THR A 5 6.15 -11.93 -16.88
CA THR A 5 4.72 -11.59 -16.95
C THR A 5 4.01 -11.62 -15.59
N VAL A 6 4.71 -11.94 -14.49
CA VAL A 6 4.11 -11.94 -13.15
C VAL A 6 3.75 -10.51 -12.75
N ARG A 7 2.44 -10.21 -12.70
CA ARG A 7 1.94 -9.02 -12.00
C ARG A 7 2.25 -9.19 -10.52
N LEU A 8 3.06 -8.29 -9.97
CA LEU A 8 3.32 -8.25 -8.54
C LEU A 8 2.02 -7.83 -7.84
N THR A 9 1.30 -8.83 -7.35
CA THR A 9 0.10 -8.67 -6.53
C THR A 9 0.52 -8.53 -5.07
N ASP A 10 -0.42 -8.54 -4.13
CA ASP A 10 -0.15 -8.44 -2.70
C ASP A 10 1.07 -9.29 -2.26
N PRO A 11 1.87 -8.81 -1.31
CA PRO A 11 2.99 -9.59 -0.81
C PRO A 11 2.46 -10.89 -0.21
N GLY A 12 3.23 -11.97 -0.34
CA GLY A 12 2.88 -13.22 0.34
C GLY A 12 2.83 -13.04 1.87
N ASP A 13 2.31 -14.01 2.61
CA ASP A 13 2.02 -13.92 4.06
C ASP A 13 3.18 -13.42 4.94
N ALA A 14 4.42 -13.60 4.48
CA ALA A 14 5.62 -13.09 5.16
C ALA A 14 5.92 -11.60 4.88
N GLY A 15 5.10 -10.90 4.09
CA GLY A 15 5.36 -9.55 3.58
C GLY A 15 6.36 -9.49 2.43
N ARG A 16 6.55 -10.59 1.69
CA ARG A 16 7.56 -10.70 0.62
C ARG A 16 6.99 -10.62 -0.79
N PHE A 17 7.74 -9.96 -1.66
CA PHE A 17 7.57 -9.85 -3.10
C PHE A 17 8.69 -10.62 -3.80
N GLY A 18 8.44 -11.90 -4.11
CA GLY A 18 9.50 -12.82 -4.52
C GLY A 18 10.57 -12.93 -3.42
N ASP A 19 11.82 -12.64 -3.77
CA ASP A 19 12.95 -12.73 -2.85
C ASP A 19 13.13 -11.50 -1.94
N PHE A 20 12.36 -10.43 -2.17
CA PHE A 20 12.54 -9.14 -1.50
C PHE A 20 11.38 -8.79 -0.56
N GLY A 21 11.62 -7.85 0.36
CA GLY A 21 10.64 -7.45 1.38
C GLY A 21 10.71 -8.32 2.63
N GLY A 22 9.60 -8.41 3.37
CA GLY A 22 9.53 -9.07 4.68
C GLY A 22 9.60 -8.09 5.85
N ARG A 23 9.64 -8.63 7.07
CA ARG A 23 9.67 -7.85 8.32
C ARG A 23 10.99 -8.08 9.05
N TYR A 24 11.90 -7.11 8.96
CA TYR A 24 13.20 -7.12 9.64
C TYR A 24 13.23 -6.05 10.73
N VAL A 25 12.40 -6.24 11.75
CA VAL A 25 12.22 -5.32 12.88
C VAL A 25 12.53 -6.03 14.19
N PRO A 26 12.87 -5.31 15.28
CA PRO A 26 12.94 -5.89 16.62
C PRO A 26 11.63 -6.57 17.03
N GLU A 27 11.73 -7.65 17.81
CA GLU A 27 10.57 -8.40 18.30
C GLU A 27 9.55 -7.50 19.02
N THR A 28 10.04 -6.49 19.74
CA THR A 28 9.20 -5.54 20.45
C THR A 28 8.30 -4.69 19.54
N LEU A 29 8.61 -4.58 18.24
CA LEU A 29 7.80 -3.87 17.25
C LEU A 29 6.86 -4.78 16.46
N VAL A 30 7.02 -6.10 16.54
CA VAL A 30 6.17 -7.05 15.80
C VAL A 30 4.68 -6.84 16.08
N PRO A 31 4.22 -6.67 17.35
CA PRO A 31 2.80 -6.44 17.63
C PRO A 31 2.24 -5.16 16.99
N ALA A 32 3.00 -4.07 17.05
CA ALA A 32 2.59 -2.79 16.46
C ALA A 32 2.48 -2.87 14.93
N CYS A 33 3.41 -3.58 14.27
CA CYS A 33 3.34 -3.82 12.83
C CYS A 33 2.11 -4.67 12.44
N GLN A 34 1.75 -5.68 13.25
CA GLN A 34 0.57 -6.51 13.01
C GLN A 34 -0.73 -5.72 13.19
N GLU A 35 -0.80 -4.86 14.22
CA GLU A 35 -1.94 -3.97 14.45
C GLU A 35 -2.13 -3.01 13.27
N LEU A 36 -1.04 -2.38 12.81
CA LEU A 36 -1.07 -1.48 11.65
C LEU A 36 -1.56 -2.19 10.38
N GLU A 37 -1.08 -3.41 10.12
CA GLU A 37 -1.51 -4.20 8.96
C GLU A 37 -3.02 -4.51 9.03
N ALA A 38 -3.51 -4.93 10.19
CA ALA A 38 -4.94 -5.21 10.40
C ALA A 38 -5.80 -3.95 10.20
N ALA A 39 -5.38 -2.82 10.78
CA ALA A 39 -6.07 -1.54 10.64
C ALA A 39 -6.08 -1.06 9.19
N PHE A 40 -4.95 -1.16 8.47
CA PHE A 40 -4.88 -0.83 7.06
C PHE A 40 -5.83 -1.70 6.23
N ARG A 41 -5.80 -3.02 6.39
CA ARG A 41 -6.69 -3.94 5.65
C ARG A 41 -8.17 -3.60 5.89
N ALA A 42 -8.54 -3.32 7.13
CA ALA A 42 -9.91 -2.91 7.49
C ALA A 42 -10.31 -1.58 6.84
N ALA A 43 -9.45 -0.56 6.92
CA ALA A 43 -9.70 0.75 6.31
C ALA A 43 -9.74 0.69 4.77
N TRP A 44 -8.87 -0.11 4.14
CA TRP A 44 -8.76 -0.18 2.68
C TRP A 44 -9.99 -0.83 2.04
N VAL A 45 -10.64 -1.79 2.72
CA VAL A 45 -11.90 -2.38 2.23
C VAL A 45 -13.11 -1.50 2.51
N ASP A 46 -13.03 -0.58 3.47
CA ASP A 46 -14.12 0.35 3.79
C ASP A 46 -14.31 1.40 2.67
N PRO A 47 -15.48 1.46 2.02
CA PRO A 47 -15.77 2.49 1.02
C PRO A 47 -15.84 3.91 1.61
N ALA A 48 -16.21 4.06 2.89
CA ALA A 48 -16.31 5.38 3.52
C ALA A 48 -14.92 6.01 3.70
N PHE A 49 -13.95 5.22 4.19
CA PHE A 49 -12.55 5.65 4.28
C PHE A 49 -11.98 6.06 2.92
N ARG A 50 -12.21 5.25 1.88
CA ARG A 50 -11.74 5.56 0.52
C ARG A 50 -12.36 6.83 -0.05
N ARG A 51 -13.67 7.05 0.20
CA ARG A 51 -14.34 8.28 -0.21
C ARG A 51 -13.74 9.52 0.47
N GLU A 52 -13.51 9.46 1.78
CA GLU A 52 -12.88 10.57 2.51
C GLU A 52 -11.47 10.87 1.98
N LEU A 53 -10.68 9.83 1.73
CA LEU A 53 -9.36 9.97 1.12
C LEU A 53 -9.44 10.63 -0.27
N ASP A 54 -10.36 10.17 -1.12
CA ASP A 54 -10.56 10.73 -2.46
C ASP A 54 -10.99 12.20 -2.43
N ASP A 55 -11.86 12.57 -1.49
CA ASP A 55 -12.31 13.94 -1.30
C ASP A 55 -11.14 14.84 -0.84
N LEU A 56 -10.31 14.38 0.11
CA LEU A 56 -9.10 15.10 0.52
C LEU A 56 -8.08 15.22 -0.61
N LEU A 57 -7.87 14.16 -1.40
CA LEU A 57 -6.96 14.21 -2.52
C LEU A 57 -7.41 15.24 -3.57
N ARG A 58 -8.72 15.33 -3.84
CA ARG A 58 -9.30 16.26 -4.80
C ARG A 58 -9.30 17.70 -4.30
N ASP A 59 -9.89 17.93 -3.13
CA ASP A 59 -10.28 19.26 -2.68
C ASP A 59 -9.16 19.95 -1.88
N TYR A 60 -8.30 19.17 -1.24
CA TYR A 60 -7.19 19.68 -0.44
C TYR A 60 -5.83 19.51 -1.14
N ALA A 61 -5.53 18.30 -1.64
CA ALA A 61 -4.23 18.03 -2.27
C ALA A 61 -4.16 18.38 -3.77
N GLY A 62 -5.28 18.75 -4.40
CA GLY A 62 -5.34 19.20 -5.79
C GLY A 62 -5.10 18.10 -6.84
N ARG A 63 -5.48 16.85 -6.54
CA ARG A 63 -5.41 15.73 -7.49
C ARG A 63 -6.60 15.74 -8.48
N PRO A 64 -6.42 15.20 -9.69
CA PRO A 64 -5.19 14.61 -10.25
C PRO A 64 -4.15 15.68 -10.63
N SER A 65 -2.86 15.35 -10.46
CA SER A 65 -1.77 16.19 -10.96
C SER A 65 -1.76 16.17 -12.50
N PRO A 66 -1.59 17.31 -13.17
CA PRO A 66 -1.50 17.35 -14.62
C PRO A 66 -0.26 16.59 -15.10
N LEU A 67 -0.37 15.94 -16.26
CA LEU A 67 0.77 15.37 -16.97
C LEU A 67 1.23 16.38 -18.02
N THR A 68 2.45 16.90 -17.89
CA THR A 68 3.01 17.90 -18.80
C THR A 68 3.94 17.23 -19.80
N GLU A 69 3.71 17.46 -21.10
CA GLU A 69 4.61 17.06 -22.17
C GLU A 69 5.87 17.93 -22.17
N CYS A 70 7.05 17.31 -22.31
CA CYS A 70 8.34 18.00 -22.39
C CYS A 70 8.91 17.85 -23.81
N HIS A 71 9.11 18.96 -24.50
CA HIS A 71 9.76 19.04 -25.82
C HIS A 71 11.24 19.39 -25.71
#